data_AF-A0A8J4Q6Y5-F1
#
_entry.id   AF-A0A8J4Q6Y5-F1
#
_cell.length_a   1.000
_cell.length_b   1.000
_cell.length_c   1.000
_cell.angle_alpha   90.00
_cell.angle_beta   90.00
_cell.angle_gamma   90.00
#
_symmetry.space_group_name_H-M   'P 1'
#
loop_
_entity.id
_entity.type
_entity.pdbx_description
1 polymer ?
#
loop_
_entity_poly.entity_id
_entity_poly.type
_entity_poly.pdbx_seq_one_letter_code
_entity_poly.pdbx_strand_id
1 'polypeptide(L)'
;MALHGLLLHQQLLLLLIISAVTAASQLNLCQSHCGSVKIPYPFGTSWGCYLDESFYINCKNMSGIPKPVLANSDIEVLNISLDNGELLVSTPLTRLCFNNGSSLSQTQSIWSKFPISDRKNKFIAVGCDIFAYVKASVKKEEFLSNSSDLQNLQNRSTVPVVLDWTIANKTCEDPRNLKGYVCKANNSECYNSTNGPGYLCKCPSGFEGNAYIDKPCT
;
A
#
# COMPACT_ATOMS: atom_id res chain seq x y z
N MET A 1 2.90 57.49 22.61
CA MET A 1 3.20 56.09 22.99
C MET A 1 2.02 55.13 22.74
N ALA A 2 0.76 55.55 22.94
CA ALA A 2 -0.42 54.70 22.69
C ALA A 2 -0.60 54.25 21.22
N LEU A 3 -0.34 55.13 20.25
CA LEU A 3 -0.50 54.83 18.81
C LEU A 3 0.48 53.75 18.32
N HIS A 4 1.70 53.72 18.87
CA HIS A 4 2.72 52.75 18.50
C HIS A 4 2.38 51.34 19.03
N GLY A 5 1.82 51.26 20.25
CA GLY A 5 1.33 50.00 20.83
C GLY A 5 0.15 49.42 20.05
N LEU A 6 -0.76 50.26 19.53
CA LEU A 6 -1.89 49.83 18.71
C LEU A 6 -1.43 49.25 17.36
N LEU A 7 -0.42 49.86 16.73
CA LEU A 7 0.18 49.37 15.48
C LEU A 7 0.88 48.02 15.66
N LEU A 8 1.62 47.84 16.76
CA LEU A 8 2.27 46.58 17.11
C LEU A 8 1.26 45.44 17.31
N HIS A 9 0.13 45.73 17.97
CA HIS A 9 -0.95 44.77 18.15
C HIS A 9 -1.61 44.37 16.82
N GLN A 10 -1.85 45.32 15.91
CA GLN A 10 -2.37 45.03 14.57
C GLN A 10 -1.40 44.16 13.76
N GLN A 11 -0.09 44.47 13.79
CA GLN A 11 0.93 43.66 13.12
C GLN A 11 1.01 42.24 13.69
N LEU A 12 0.91 42.09 15.01
CA LEU A 12 0.90 40.77 15.66
C LEU A 12 -0.35 39.95 15.29
N LEU A 13 -1.53 40.59 15.22
CA LEU A 13 -2.76 39.94 14.77
C LEU A 13 -2.66 39.48 13.32
N LEU A 14 -2.14 40.32 12.42
CA LEU A 14 -1.92 39.96 11.02
C LEU A 14 -1.00 38.74 10.88
N LEU A 15 0.10 38.70 11.65
CA LEU A 15 1.01 37.56 11.66
C LEU A 15 0.35 36.26 12.15
N LEU A 16 -0.52 36.34 13.17
CA LEU A 16 -1.28 35.19 13.67
C LEU A 16 -2.33 34.69 12.67
N ILE A 17 -2.95 35.59 11.91
CA ILE A 17 -3.93 35.21 10.87
C ILE A 17 -3.21 34.54 9.69
N ILE A 18 -2.04 35.05 9.28
CA ILE A 18 -1.24 34.46 8.19
C ILE A 18 -0.77 33.04 8.55
N SER A 19 -0.33 32.80 9.78
CA SER A 19 0.11 31.46 10.22
C SER A 19 -1.03 30.45 10.36
N ALA A 20 -2.23 30.89 10.77
CA ALA A 20 -3.41 30.03 10.80
C ALA A 20 -3.88 29.63 9.40
N VAL A 21 -3.82 30.55 8.43
CA VAL A 21 -4.21 30.29 7.03
C VAL A 21 -3.23 29.34 6.33
N THR A 22 -1.91 29.43 6.61
CA THR A 22 -0.93 28.48 6.06
C THR A 22 -1.02 27.08 6.67
N ALA A 23 -1.44 26.96 7.93
CA ALA A 23 -1.69 25.65 8.55
C ALA A 23 -2.97 24.99 8.01
N ALA A 24 -4.04 25.78 7.78
CA ALA A 24 -5.31 25.27 7.25
C ALA A 24 -5.24 24.89 5.77
N SER A 25 -4.34 25.47 4.98
CA SER A 25 -4.17 25.14 3.56
C SER A 25 -3.41 23.83 3.29
N GLN A 26 -2.80 23.20 4.30
CA GLN A 26 -2.15 21.89 4.15
C GLN A 26 -3.10 20.68 4.18
N LEU A 27 -4.35 20.82 4.66
CA LEU A 27 -5.27 19.67 4.79
C LEU A 27 -6.01 19.32 3.47
N ASN A 28 -5.98 20.21 2.48
CA ASN A 28 -6.48 19.97 1.11
C ASN A 28 -5.38 19.48 0.14
N LEU A 29 -4.21 19.07 0.65
CA LEU A 29 -2.97 18.87 -0.13
C LEU A 29 -2.68 17.42 -0.53
N CYS A 30 -3.42 16.44 0.00
CA CYS A 30 -3.23 15.02 -0.33
C CYS A 30 -4.17 14.59 -1.45
N GLN A 31 -3.60 14.25 -2.60
CA GLN A 31 -4.37 13.70 -3.71
C GLN A 31 -4.85 12.29 -3.35
N SER A 32 -6.16 12.12 -3.29
CA SER A 32 -6.81 10.87 -2.86
C SER A 32 -7.05 9.88 -4.00
N HIS A 33 -6.63 10.19 -5.23
CA HIS A 33 -6.81 9.35 -6.41
C HIS A 33 -5.63 9.45 -7.37
N CYS A 34 -5.31 8.35 -8.05
CA CYS A 34 -4.40 8.34 -9.18
C CYS A 34 -5.05 7.55 -10.32
N GLY A 35 -5.45 8.26 -11.38
CA GLY A 35 -6.33 7.70 -12.39
C GLY A 35 -7.67 7.27 -11.78
N SER A 36 -8.07 6.03 -12.02
CA SER A 36 -9.29 5.44 -11.44
C SER A 36 -9.11 4.86 -10.03
N VAL A 37 -7.89 4.82 -9.50
CA VAL A 37 -7.58 4.14 -8.24
C VAL A 37 -7.64 5.13 -7.08
N LYS A 38 -8.43 4.80 -6.05
CA LYS A 38 -8.45 5.53 -4.77
C LYS A 38 -7.16 5.26 -4.00
N ILE A 39 -6.53 6.31 -3.51
CA ILE A 39 -5.30 6.30 -2.71
C ILE A 39 -5.62 6.76 -1.30
N PRO A 40 -6.07 5.86 -0.41
CA PRO A 40 -6.33 6.20 0.98
C PRO A 40 -5.04 6.15 1.81
N TYR A 41 -4.90 7.05 2.79
CA TYR A 41 -3.91 6.90 3.86
C TYR A 41 -4.06 5.50 4.52
N PRO A 42 -2.99 4.73 4.79
CA PRO A 42 -1.58 5.12 4.89
C PRO A 42 -0.83 5.28 3.56
N PHE A 43 -1.46 5.01 2.42
CA PHE A 43 -0.90 5.28 1.10
C PHE A 43 -1.06 6.73 0.68
N GLY A 44 -0.15 7.23 -0.15
CA GLY A 44 -0.18 8.61 -0.61
C GLY A 44 0.73 8.87 -1.81
N THR A 45 0.42 9.94 -2.55
CA THR A 45 1.13 10.30 -3.79
C THR A 45 2.11 11.46 -3.65
N SER A 46 2.12 12.12 -2.48
CA SER A 46 2.94 13.28 -2.19
C SER A 46 3.53 13.18 -0.80
N TRP A 47 4.63 13.91 -0.58
CA TRP A 47 5.32 13.96 0.71
C TRP A 47 4.37 14.42 1.82
N GLY A 48 4.38 13.71 2.95
CA GLY A 48 3.47 13.95 4.08
C GLY A 48 2.10 13.28 3.96
N CYS A 49 1.78 12.64 2.83
CA CYS A 49 0.49 11.98 2.60
C CYS A 49 0.55 10.45 2.65
N TYR A 50 1.72 9.86 2.86
CA TYR A 50 1.91 8.42 3.09
C TYR A 50 2.57 8.19 4.45
N LEU A 51 2.40 7.00 5.00
CA LEU A 51 2.95 6.65 6.32
C LEU A 51 4.48 6.57 6.30
N ASP A 52 5.05 5.90 5.29
CA ASP A 52 6.47 5.85 5.01
C ASP A 52 6.71 5.53 3.52
N GLU A 53 7.97 5.53 3.07
CA GLU A 53 8.35 5.34 1.67
C GLU A 53 7.81 4.05 1.01
N SER A 54 7.47 3.02 1.79
CA SER A 54 6.84 1.80 1.24
C SER A 54 5.35 1.95 0.93
N PHE A 55 4.70 2.97 1.47
CA PHE A 55 3.32 3.35 1.19
C PHE A 55 3.21 4.46 0.14
N TYR A 56 4.34 4.93 -0.39
CA TYR A 56 4.34 5.89 -1.49
C TYR A 56 3.75 5.27 -2.77
N ILE A 57 2.87 6.00 -3.44
CA ILE A 57 2.29 5.65 -4.74
C ILE A 57 2.75 6.70 -5.75
N ASN A 58 3.63 6.30 -6.65
CA ASN A 58 4.09 7.15 -7.74
C ASN A 58 3.04 7.19 -8.85
N CYS A 59 2.43 8.37 -9.05
CA CYS A 59 1.40 8.56 -10.05
C CYS A 59 2.00 9.01 -11.40
N LYS A 60 2.46 8.05 -12.21
CA LYS A 60 3.14 8.33 -13.49
C LYS A 60 2.14 8.72 -14.57
N ASN A 61 2.33 9.88 -15.21
CA ASN A 61 1.50 10.30 -16.34
C ASN A 61 2.05 9.72 -17.65
N MET A 62 1.47 8.61 -18.14
CA MET A 62 2.00 7.90 -19.31
C MET A 62 1.35 8.31 -20.65
N SER A 63 0.12 8.83 -20.63
CA SER A 63 -0.64 9.22 -21.85
C SER A 63 -1.84 10.13 -21.53
N GLY A 64 -1.74 10.98 -20.52
CA GLY A 64 -2.86 11.81 -20.04
C GLY A 64 -3.75 11.11 -18.99
N ILE A 65 -3.65 9.79 -18.87
CA ILE A 65 -4.24 9.01 -17.76
C ILE A 65 -3.12 8.66 -16.78
N PRO A 66 -3.14 9.19 -15.55
CA PRO A 66 -2.16 8.85 -14.53
C PRO A 66 -2.29 7.38 -14.12
N LYS A 67 -1.15 6.68 -14.05
CA LYS A 67 -1.06 5.29 -13.60
C LYS A 67 -0.39 5.21 -12.23
N PRO A 68 -1.02 4.59 -11.22
CA PRO A 68 -0.42 4.40 -9.92
C PRO A 68 0.61 3.27 -9.96
N VAL A 69 1.82 3.56 -9.48
CA VAL A 69 2.92 2.61 -9.40
C VAL A 69 3.41 2.55 -7.96
N LEU A 70 3.65 1.36 -7.45
CA LEU A 70 4.04 1.18 -6.05
C LEU A 70 5.47 1.68 -5.82
N ALA A 71 5.63 2.66 -4.94
CA ALA A 71 6.89 3.32 -4.61
C ALA A 71 7.71 3.67 -5.87
N ASN A 72 8.96 3.23 -5.94
CA ASN A 72 9.85 3.42 -7.09
C ASN A 72 10.00 2.14 -7.94
N SER A 73 8.99 1.25 -7.92
CA SER A 73 8.99 0.02 -8.71
C SER A 73 8.38 0.21 -10.11
N ASP A 74 8.17 -0.90 -10.82
CA ASP A 74 7.39 -0.99 -12.05
C ASP A 74 6.04 -1.71 -11.85
N ILE A 75 5.64 -1.88 -10.58
CA ILE A 75 4.42 -2.60 -10.20
C ILE A 75 3.24 -1.62 -10.21
N GLU A 76 2.31 -1.80 -11.14
CA GLU A 76 1.08 -1.01 -11.22
C GLU A 76 0.10 -1.43 -10.12
N VAL A 77 -0.49 -0.46 -9.43
CA VAL A 77 -1.49 -0.70 -8.39
C VAL A 77 -2.89 -0.64 -8.99
N LEU A 78 -3.68 -1.68 -8.82
CA LEU A 78 -5.04 -1.77 -9.37
C LEU A 78 -6.10 -1.41 -8.32
N ASN A 79 -5.88 -1.77 -7.05
CA ASN A 79 -6.80 -1.46 -5.96
C ASN A 79 -6.09 -1.49 -4.59
N ILE A 80 -6.57 -0.67 -3.66
CA ILE A 80 -6.10 -0.61 -2.27
C ILE A 80 -7.32 -0.82 -1.36
N SER A 81 -7.28 -1.85 -0.52
CA SER A 81 -8.30 -2.14 0.49
C SER A 81 -7.72 -1.95 1.90
N LEU A 82 -8.33 -1.05 2.68
CA LEU A 82 -7.99 -0.85 4.09
C LEU A 82 -8.51 -1.97 4.97
N ASP A 83 -9.77 -2.34 4.80
CA ASP A 83 -10.44 -3.30 5.68
C ASP A 83 -9.85 -4.70 5.58
N ASN A 84 -9.41 -5.09 4.37
CA ASN A 84 -8.77 -6.38 4.19
C ASN A 84 -7.25 -6.32 4.35
N GLY A 85 -6.65 -5.13 4.33
CA GLY A 85 -5.19 -4.98 4.31
C GLY A 85 -4.59 -5.52 3.00
N GLU A 86 -5.26 -5.27 1.88
CA GLU A 86 -4.89 -5.85 0.59
C GLU A 86 -4.50 -4.79 -0.42
N LEU A 87 -3.48 -5.12 -1.22
CA LEU A 87 -3.01 -4.34 -2.35
C LEU A 87 -3.06 -5.22 -3.59
N LEU A 88 -4.02 -4.93 -4.48
CA LEU A 88 -4.12 -5.62 -5.77
C LEU A 88 -3.18 -4.92 -6.76
N VAL A 89 -2.23 -5.65 -7.33
CA VAL A 89 -1.22 -5.14 -8.25
C VAL A 89 -1.20 -5.91 -9.57
N SER A 90 -0.70 -5.29 -10.64
CA SER A 90 -0.44 -5.93 -11.92
C SER A 90 1.05 -6.22 -12.04
N THR A 91 1.43 -7.50 -12.03
CA THR A 91 2.83 -7.92 -12.15
C THR A 91 3.10 -8.53 -13.53
N PRO A 92 4.27 -8.30 -14.14
CA PRO A 92 4.66 -8.99 -15.36
C PRO A 92 4.68 -10.51 -15.18
N LEU A 93 4.18 -11.23 -16.18
CA LEU A 93 4.32 -12.68 -16.22
C LEU A 93 5.76 -13.08 -16.55
N THR A 94 6.39 -13.85 -15.68
CA THR A 94 7.66 -14.49 -16.01
C THR A 94 7.41 -15.64 -16.97
N ARG A 95 8.09 -15.62 -18.13
CA ARG A 95 8.15 -16.77 -19.05
C ARG A 95 9.59 -17.28 -19.07
N LEU A 96 9.80 -18.50 -18.56
CA LEU A 96 11.09 -19.19 -18.63
C LEU A 96 11.04 -20.19 -19.78
N CYS A 97 11.83 -19.92 -20.82
CA CYS A 97 12.03 -20.84 -21.93
C CYS A 97 13.44 -21.43 -21.83
N PHE A 98 13.56 -22.76 -21.66
CA PHE A 98 14.85 -23.45 -21.69
C PHE A 98 15.26 -23.69 -23.14
N ASN A 99 16.48 -23.31 -23.50
CA ASN A 99 17.08 -23.69 -24.77
C ASN A 99 18.43 -24.37 -24.48
N ASN A 100 18.59 -25.61 -24.94
CA ASN A 100 19.79 -26.46 -24.79
C ASN A 100 20.47 -26.40 -23.40
N GLY A 101 19.81 -26.96 -22.38
CA GLY A 101 20.47 -27.45 -21.15
C GLY A 101 21.01 -26.40 -20.17
N SER A 102 20.85 -25.10 -20.43
CA SER A 102 21.20 -24.08 -19.44
C SER A 102 20.06 -23.88 -18.44
N SER A 103 20.29 -24.30 -17.19
CA SER A 103 19.41 -24.00 -16.05
C SER A 103 19.55 -22.53 -15.67
N LEU A 104 18.74 -21.66 -16.28
CA LEU A 104 18.61 -20.27 -15.83
C LEU A 104 17.74 -20.20 -14.57
N SER A 105 18.38 -20.06 -13.41
CA SER A 105 17.71 -19.64 -12.18
C SER A 105 17.32 -18.16 -12.33
N GLN A 106 16.12 -17.89 -12.81
CA GLN A 106 15.59 -16.53 -12.89
C GLN A 106 14.82 -16.22 -11.61
N THR A 107 15.43 -15.47 -10.70
CA THR A 107 14.74 -14.87 -9.55
C THR A 107 14.04 -13.60 -10.00
N GLN A 108 12.74 -13.68 -10.25
CA GLN A 108 11.91 -12.48 -10.26
C GLN A 108 11.64 -12.09 -8.80
N SER A 109 12.47 -11.20 -8.28
CA SER A 109 12.20 -10.62 -6.97
C SER A 109 11.08 -9.59 -7.16
N ILE A 110 9.91 -9.87 -6.60
CA ILE A 110 8.90 -8.83 -6.39
C ILE A 110 9.41 -8.07 -5.15
N TRP A 111 10.15 -6.96 -5.36
CA TRP A 111 10.71 -6.12 -4.28
C TRP A 111 9.59 -5.36 -3.53
N SER A 112 8.50 -6.00 -3.15
CA SER A 112 7.47 -5.40 -2.31
C SER A 112 7.81 -5.68 -0.84
N LYS A 113 7.71 -4.66 0.02
CA LYS A 113 7.65 -4.87 1.47
C LYS A 113 6.41 -5.69 1.88
N PHE A 114 5.42 -5.78 1.00
CA PHE A 114 4.16 -6.47 1.22
C PHE A 114 4.26 -7.92 0.74
N PRO A 115 4.07 -8.92 1.63
CA PRO A 115 4.05 -10.33 1.24
C PRO A 115 2.92 -10.64 0.25
N ILE A 116 3.15 -11.64 -0.60
CA ILE A 116 2.10 -12.19 -1.47
C ILE A 116 1.06 -12.88 -0.59
N SER A 117 -0.23 -12.59 -0.82
CA SER A 117 -1.32 -13.21 -0.07
C SER A 117 -1.36 -14.72 -0.28
N ASP A 118 -1.27 -15.50 0.80
CA ASP A 118 -1.26 -16.97 0.77
C ASP A 118 -2.65 -17.59 0.54
N ARG A 119 -3.71 -16.76 0.57
CA ARG A 119 -5.10 -17.21 0.38
C ARG A 119 -5.78 -16.69 -0.88
N LYS A 120 -5.26 -15.61 -1.47
CA LYS A 120 -5.90 -14.90 -2.59
C LYS A 120 -5.14 -14.98 -3.90
N ASN A 121 -4.02 -15.71 -3.93
CA ASN A 121 -3.27 -15.96 -5.14
C ASN A 121 -3.20 -17.46 -5.45
N LYS A 122 -3.06 -17.78 -6.74
CA LYS A 122 -2.76 -19.12 -7.23
C LYS A 122 -1.42 -19.07 -7.96
N PHE A 123 -0.43 -19.79 -7.44
CA PHE A 123 0.85 -19.94 -8.11
C PHE A 123 0.75 -21.03 -9.18
N ILE A 124 1.17 -20.70 -10.41
CA ILE A 124 1.07 -21.59 -11.56
C ILE A 124 2.47 -21.74 -12.16
N ALA A 125 2.96 -22.97 -12.18
CA ALA A 125 4.17 -23.36 -12.89
C ALA A 125 3.85 -24.53 -13.82
N VAL A 126 4.32 -24.45 -15.07
CA VAL A 126 4.06 -25.46 -16.11
C VAL A 126 5.34 -25.73 -16.90
N GLY A 127 5.73 -26.99 -16.98
CA GLY A 127 6.90 -27.48 -17.71
C GLY A 127 7.12 -28.98 -17.45
N CYS A 128 7.98 -29.63 -18.22
CA CYS A 128 8.46 -30.99 -17.92
C CYS A 128 9.66 -30.90 -16.97
N ASP A 129 9.71 -31.78 -15.96
CA ASP A 129 10.80 -31.86 -14.98
C ASP A 129 11.13 -30.53 -14.28
N ILE A 130 10.10 -29.71 -14.01
CA ILE A 130 10.26 -28.44 -13.29
C ILE A 130 9.98 -28.61 -11.80
N PHE A 131 10.79 -27.94 -10.97
CA PHE A 131 10.49 -27.68 -9.57
C PHE A 131 10.24 -26.19 -9.40
N ALA A 132 9.06 -25.84 -8.90
CA ALA A 132 8.69 -24.46 -8.64
C ALA A 132 8.13 -24.35 -7.21
N TYR A 133 8.62 -23.36 -6.46
CA TYR A 133 8.19 -23.10 -5.10
C TYR A 133 8.21 -21.60 -4.84
N VAL A 134 7.25 -21.12 -4.07
CA VAL A 134 7.25 -19.73 -3.57
C VAL A 134 7.96 -19.73 -2.23
N LYS A 135 9.08 -19.01 -2.15
CA LYS A 135 9.79 -18.81 -0.88
C LYS A 135 9.34 -17.48 -0.26
N ALA A 136 8.38 -17.54 0.65
CA ALA A 136 8.06 -16.43 1.54
C ALA A 136 8.93 -16.50 2.80
N SER A 137 9.18 -15.37 3.46
CA SER A 137 10.00 -15.31 4.69
C SER A 137 9.40 -16.09 5.88
N VAL A 138 8.20 -16.67 5.74
CA VAL A 138 7.45 -17.29 6.86
C VAL A 138 6.82 -18.65 6.52
N LYS A 139 6.62 -19.02 5.24
CA LYS A 139 6.02 -20.31 4.85
C LYS A 139 6.60 -20.86 3.54
N LYS A 140 6.67 -22.19 3.45
CA LYS A 140 6.97 -22.96 2.24
C LYS A 140 5.71 -23.75 1.86
N GLU A 141 5.17 -23.52 0.67
CA GLU A 141 4.03 -24.26 0.12
C GLU A 141 4.38 -24.79 -1.28
N GLU A 142 4.01 -26.05 -1.53
CA GLU A 142 4.15 -26.73 -2.82
C GLU A 142 2.81 -26.70 -3.56
N PHE A 143 2.81 -26.34 -4.85
CA PHE A 143 1.58 -26.12 -5.63
C PHE A 143 1.54 -27.02 -6.87
N LEU A 144 0.36 -27.57 -7.17
CA LEU A 144 0.07 -28.30 -8.40
C LEU A 144 -0.84 -27.47 -9.30
N SER A 145 -0.37 -27.19 -10.52
CA SER A 145 -1.12 -26.46 -11.55
C SER A 145 -1.92 -27.41 -12.44
N ASN A 146 -3.06 -26.97 -12.99
CA ASN A 146 -3.80 -27.72 -14.00
C ASN A 146 -3.65 -27.10 -15.41
N SER A 147 -4.05 -27.83 -16.45
CA SER A 147 -3.94 -27.38 -17.84
C SER A 147 -4.89 -26.23 -18.21
N SER A 148 -6.05 -26.12 -17.55
CA SER A 148 -7.00 -25.02 -17.78
C SER A 148 -6.48 -23.67 -17.27
N ASP A 149 -5.66 -23.67 -16.23
CA ASP A 149 -5.00 -22.47 -15.71
C ASP A 149 -4.04 -21.87 -16.76
N LEU A 150 -3.40 -22.73 -17.55
CA LEU A 150 -2.43 -22.33 -18.57
C LEU A 150 -3.09 -21.61 -19.76
N GLN A 151 -4.27 -22.06 -20.20
CA GLN A 151 -4.99 -21.43 -21.31
C GLN A 151 -5.31 -19.95 -21.01
N ASN A 152 -5.58 -19.63 -19.74
CA ASN A 152 -5.85 -18.27 -19.29
C ASN A 152 -4.61 -17.35 -19.26
N LEU A 153 -3.40 -17.91 -19.34
CA LEU A 153 -2.14 -17.18 -19.28
C LEU A 153 -1.45 -17.00 -20.64
N GLN A 154 -1.80 -17.79 -21.66
CA GLN A 154 -1.11 -17.79 -22.97
C GLN A 154 -1.04 -16.41 -23.64
N ASN A 155 -2.10 -15.61 -23.51
CA ASN A 155 -2.21 -14.29 -24.14
C ASN A 155 -2.07 -13.12 -23.16
N ARG A 156 -1.62 -13.37 -21.93
CA ARG A 156 -1.36 -12.31 -20.94
C ARG A 156 0.13 -11.97 -20.89
N SER A 157 0.41 -10.68 -20.71
CA SER A 157 1.74 -10.13 -20.39
C SER A 157 1.88 -9.80 -18.91
N THR A 158 0.77 -9.56 -18.21
CA THR A 158 0.72 -9.33 -16.77
C THR A 158 -0.40 -10.14 -16.11
N VAL A 159 -0.30 -10.32 -14.80
CA VAL A 159 -1.33 -10.95 -13.97
C VAL A 159 -1.65 -10.09 -12.75
N PRO A 160 -2.91 -10.10 -12.29
CA PRO A 160 -3.26 -9.53 -11.00
C PRO A 160 -2.68 -10.39 -9.88
N VAL A 161 -2.02 -9.76 -8.92
CA VAL A 161 -1.50 -10.38 -7.70
C VAL A 161 -2.01 -9.59 -6.50
N VAL A 162 -2.52 -10.29 -5.49
CA VAL A 162 -2.91 -9.69 -4.21
C VAL A 162 -1.72 -9.74 -3.26
N LEU A 163 -1.29 -8.60 -2.77
CA LEU A 163 -0.32 -8.50 -1.69
C LEU A 163 -1.06 -8.16 -0.40
N ASP A 164 -0.63 -8.74 0.72
CA ASP A 164 -1.09 -8.35 2.05
C ASP A 164 -0.16 -7.25 2.56
N TRP A 165 -0.70 -6.09 2.92
CA TRP A 165 0.07 -5.00 3.51
C TRP A 165 -0.26 -4.85 4.99
N THR A 166 0.72 -4.43 5.78
CA THR A 166 0.58 -4.30 7.24
C THR A 166 1.42 -3.12 7.72
N ILE A 167 1.14 -2.65 8.92
CA ILE A 167 2.06 -1.80 9.67
C ILE A 167 3.15 -2.70 10.22
N ALA A 168 4.30 -2.73 9.52
CA ALA A 168 5.36 -3.70 9.77
C ALA A 168 6.04 -3.55 11.14
N ASN A 169 6.67 -4.64 11.60
CA ASN A 169 7.56 -4.69 12.75
C ASN A 169 6.90 -4.42 14.13
N LYS A 170 5.58 -4.58 14.22
CA LYS A 170 4.79 -4.38 15.45
C LYS A 170 3.64 -5.38 15.52
N THR A 171 3.04 -5.53 16.70
CA THR A 171 1.80 -6.28 16.90
C THR A 171 0.79 -5.41 17.65
N CYS A 172 -0.46 -5.86 17.72
CA CYS A 172 -1.49 -5.18 18.51
C CYS A 172 -1.23 -5.18 20.02
N GLU A 173 -0.27 -5.98 20.50
CA GLU A 173 0.12 -6.03 21.91
C GLU A 173 1.00 -4.82 22.30
N ASP A 174 1.52 -4.08 21.32
CA ASP A 174 2.23 -2.82 21.59
C ASP A 174 1.26 -1.78 22.17
N PRO A 175 1.53 -1.17 23.34
CA PRO A 175 0.60 -0.22 23.98
C PRO A 175 0.18 0.93 23.06
N ARG A 176 -1.12 1.27 23.06
CA ARG A 176 -1.72 2.39 22.31
C ARG A 176 -1.05 3.76 22.58
N ASN A 177 -0.28 3.85 23.67
CA ASN A 177 0.46 5.03 24.09
C ASN A 177 1.91 5.07 23.60
N LEU A 178 2.36 4.10 22.80
CA LEU A 178 3.68 4.12 22.20
C LEU A 178 3.76 5.15 21.08
N LYS A 179 4.91 5.82 21.04
CA LYS A 179 5.30 6.66 19.89
C LYS A 179 5.28 5.79 18.63
N GLY A 180 4.44 6.17 17.66
CA GLY A 180 4.26 5.43 16.41
C GLY A 180 3.19 4.34 16.45
N TYR A 181 2.21 4.41 17.34
CA TYR A 181 0.90 3.79 17.12
C TYR A 181 0.13 4.58 16.05
N VAL A 182 -0.45 3.89 15.06
CA VAL A 182 -1.00 4.54 13.86
C VAL A 182 -2.51 4.38 13.67
N CYS A 183 -3.19 3.60 14.52
CA CYS A 183 -4.65 3.57 14.52
C CYS A 183 -5.16 4.83 15.23
N LYS A 184 -5.56 5.84 14.44
CA LYS A 184 -5.92 7.16 14.94
C LYS A 184 -7.42 7.38 15.05
N ALA A 185 -8.21 6.63 14.29
CA ALA A 185 -9.66 6.83 14.32
C ALA A 185 -10.22 6.44 15.69
N ASN A 186 -11.16 7.25 16.17
CA ASN A 186 -11.87 6.93 17.41
C ASN A 186 -12.63 5.60 17.25
N ASN A 187 -12.52 4.73 18.25
CA ASN A 187 -13.03 3.35 18.23
C ASN A 187 -12.46 2.45 17.12
N SER A 188 -11.33 2.79 16.50
CA SER A 188 -10.64 1.83 15.64
C SER A 188 -10.12 0.63 16.42
N GLU A 189 -10.09 -0.50 15.76
CA GLU A 189 -9.63 -1.78 16.29
C GLU A 189 -8.33 -2.19 15.60
N CYS A 190 -7.48 -2.88 16.35
CA CYS A 190 -6.21 -3.41 15.87
C CYS A 190 -6.33 -4.91 15.62
N TYR A 191 -5.83 -5.36 14.48
CA TYR A 191 -5.81 -6.77 14.08
C TYR A 191 -4.40 -7.20 13.69
N ASN A 192 -3.87 -8.24 14.33
CA ASN A 192 -2.58 -8.82 13.95
C ASN A 192 -2.66 -9.42 12.54
N SER A 193 -1.58 -9.28 11.78
CA SER A 193 -1.46 -9.90 10.47
C SER A 193 -1.50 -11.42 10.59
N THR A 194 -2.11 -12.07 9.60
CA THR A 194 -2.11 -13.53 9.46
C THR A 194 -1.09 -14.02 8.43
N ASN A 195 -0.49 -13.10 7.68
CA ASN A 195 0.52 -13.37 6.66
C ASN A 195 1.78 -12.52 6.94
N GLY A 196 2.64 -13.03 7.82
CA GLY A 196 3.86 -12.34 8.26
C GLY A 196 3.64 -11.35 9.41
N PRO A 197 4.71 -10.64 9.83
CA PRO A 197 4.65 -9.72 10.96
C PRO A 197 3.89 -8.42 10.63
N GLY A 198 3.35 -7.76 11.66
CA GLY A 198 2.65 -6.49 11.53
C GLY A 198 1.19 -6.55 12.00
N TYR A 199 0.51 -5.41 11.94
CA TYR A 199 -0.91 -5.30 12.25
C TYR A 199 -1.64 -4.36 11.29
N LEU A 200 -2.97 -4.39 11.32
CA LEU A 200 -3.89 -3.52 10.60
C LEU A 200 -4.79 -2.76 11.59
N CYS A 201 -5.18 -1.55 11.21
CA CYS A 201 -6.21 -0.78 11.89
C CYS A 201 -7.49 -0.91 11.08
N LYS A 202 -8.61 -1.27 11.71
CA LYS A 202 -9.90 -1.41 11.04
C LYS A 202 -10.98 -0.66 11.81
N CYS A 203 -12.00 -0.22 11.08
CA CYS A 203 -13.22 0.23 11.73
C CYS A 203 -13.97 -0.99 12.30
N PRO A 204 -14.72 -0.82 13.40
CA PRO A 204 -15.56 -1.88 13.96
C PRO A 204 -16.57 -2.41 12.93
N SER A 205 -17.01 -3.65 13.12
CA SER A 205 -18.01 -4.25 12.24
C SER A 205 -19.28 -3.40 12.16
N GLY A 206 -19.70 -3.07 10.93
CA GLY A 206 -20.87 -2.22 10.67
C GLY A 206 -20.57 -0.72 10.55
N PHE A 207 -19.31 -0.30 10.71
CA PHE A 207 -18.87 1.08 10.48
C PHE A 207 -17.91 1.15 9.30
N GLU A 208 -17.95 2.26 8.57
CA GLU A 208 -17.05 2.56 7.46
C GLU A 208 -16.12 3.72 7.82
N GLY A 209 -14.95 3.77 7.17
CA GLY A 209 -14.03 4.87 7.36
C GLY A 209 -12.58 4.50 7.09
N ASN A 210 -11.69 5.36 7.57
CA ASN A 210 -10.26 5.10 7.51
C ASN A 210 -9.71 5.10 8.94
N ALA A 211 -9.36 3.91 9.44
CA ALA A 211 -8.91 3.73 10.81
C ALA A 211 -7.58 4.42 11.15
N TYR A 212 -6.85 4.90 10.13
CA TYR A 212 -5.52 5.49 10.24
C TYR A 212 -5.52 7.02 10.33
N ILE A 213 -6.68 7.65 10.20
CA ILE A 213 -6.84 9.12 10.32
C ILE A 213 -7.66 9.47 11.55
N ASP A 214 -7.42 10.64 12.12
CA ASP A 214 -8.14 11.13 13.31
C ASP A 214 -9.54 11.65 12.94
N LYS A 215 -10.39 10.71 12.50
CA LYS A 215 -11.81 10.89 12.20
C LYS A 215 -12.57 9.65 12.70
N PRO A 216 -13.82 9.80 13.15
CA PRO A 216 -14.60 8.64 13.59
C PRO A 216 -14.90 7.71 12.42
N CYS A 217 -14.94 6.41 12.70
CA CYS A 217 -15.63 5.45 11.85
C CYS A 217 -17.14 5.68 11.99
N THR A 218 -17.88 5.68 10.88
CA THR A 218 -19.30 6.07 10.80
C THR A 218 -20.15 5.02 10.13
#